data_AF-A0A958JDZ2-F1
#
_entry.id   AF-A0A958JDZ2-F1
#
_cell.length_a   1.000
_cell.length_b   1.000
_cell.length_c   1.000
_cell.angle_alpha   90.00
_cell.angle_beta   90.00
_cell.angle_gamma   90.00
#
_symmetry.space_group_name_H-M   'P 1'
#
loop_
_entity.id
_entity.type
_entity.pdbx_description
1 polymer ?
#
loop_
_entity_poly.entity_id
_entity_poly.type
_entity_poly.pdbx_seq_one_letter_code
_entity_poly.pdbx_strand_id
1 'polypeptide(L)'
;MRKLTLLVGAFLLVPNISLAASLEDLLVQKGVITKSEARASGGDSGANVHWNKGTRIDFADEGFTAKISTQFRTRYEFVDNDDDTSAPNESSFSVNTARLVVSGSALSEEFDYKVQVDFKGGGAALKDAYLAWNACDYGSLQMGQYKPVFSRGNFTSVSKLQFADRSVASEFFSFDRNQGLQANFNVNDDVQLTAAVFNGNSDGEGINSHGTDTSHLGVIGVRGNIAGEMDPFSEG
;
A
#
# COMPACT_ATOMS: atom_id res chain seq x y z
N MET A 1 -56.70 -12.90 -2.85
CA MET A 1 -55.52 -12.35 -2.14
C MET A 1 -54.51 -11.90 -3.18
N ARG A 2 -54.15 -10.61 -3.15
CA ARG A 2 -53.46 -9.87 -4.22
C ARG A 2 -52.00 -10.33 -4.39
N LYS A 3 -51.61 -10.58 -5.64
CA LYS A 3 -50.20 -10.75 -6.04
C LYS A 3 -49.56 -9.36 -6.13
N LEU A 4 -48.53 -9.13 -5.32
CA LEU A 4 -47.74 -7.90 -5.34
C LEU A 4 -46.55 -8.12 -6.26
N THR A 5 -46.61 -7.56 -7.46
CA THR A 5 -45.50 -7.54 -8.42
C THR A 5 -44.63 -6.33 -8.10
N LEU A 6 -43.40 -6.56 -7.64
CA LEU A 6 -42.43 -5.50 -7.34
C LEU A 6 -41.49 -5.34 -8.54
N LEU A 7 -41.75 -4.30 -9.33
CA LEU A 7 -40.91 -3.84 -10.43
C LEU A 7 -39.79 -2.97 -9.81
N VAL A 8 -38.57 -3.51 -9.74
CA VAL A 8 -37.37 -2.71 -9.43
C VAL A 8 -36.73 -2.33 -10.77
N GLY A 9 -36.92 -1.07 -11.16
CA GLY A 9 -36.25 -0.48 -12.31
C GLY A 9 -34.79 -0.22 -11.98
N ALA A 10 -33.89 -0.96 -12.63
CA ALA A 10 -32.46 -0.64 -12.64
C ALA A 10 -32.22 0.49 -13.65
N PHE A 11 -31.89 1.68 -13.16
CA PHE A 11 -31.45 2.81 -13.97
C PHE A 11 -29.98 2.55 -14.37
N LEU A 12 -29.77 2.04 -15.58
CA LEU A 12 -28.44 1.90 -16.20
C LEU A 12 -27.97 3.27 -16.70
N LEU A 13 -27.19 3.97 -15.88
CA LEU A 13 -26.26 4.99 -16.36
C LEU A 13 -24.95 4.29 -16.69
N VAL A 14 -24.71 4.05 -17.97
CA VAL A 14 -23.44 3.53 -18.50
C VAL A 14 -22.57 4.74 -18.85
N PRO A 15 -21.57 5.13 -18.03
CA PRO A 15 -20.49 5.95 -18.54
C PRO A 15 -19.60 5.09 -19.45
N ASN A 16 -19.15 5.68 -20.56
CA ASN A 16 -18.29 5.06 -21.56
C ASN A 16 -17.11 4.34 -20.91
N ILE A 17 -17.04 3.02 -21.09
CA ILE A 17 -15.96 2.17 -20.60
C ILE A 17 -14.79 2.31 -21.57
N SER A 18 -13.77 3.10 -21.21
CA SER A 18 -12.46 3.05 -21.88
C SER A 18 -11.59 2.00 -21.17
N LEU A 19 -11.30 0.89 -21.85
CA LEU A 19 -10.41 -0.18 -21.37
C LEU A 19 -8.96 -0.02 -21.86
N ALA A 20 -8.62 1.11 -22.48
CA ALA A 20 -7.29 1.35 -23.05
C ALA A 20 -6.48 2.30 -22.15
N ALA A 21 -5.20 1.98 -21.95
CA ALA A 21 -4.23 2.96 -21.46
C ALA A 21 -4.22 4.15 -22.43
N SER A 22 -4.12 5.37 -21.90
CA SER A 22 -4.07 6.57 -22.72
C SER A 22 -2.81 6.56 -23.59
N LEU A 23 -2.85 7.25 -24.72
CA LEU A 23 -1.73 7.29 -25.66
C LEU A 23 -0.50 7.91 -24.99
N GLU A 24 -0.72 8.87 -24.09
CA GLU A 24 0.26 9.57 -23.30
C GLU A 24 0.96 8.62 -22.32
N ASP A 25 0.21 7.78 -21.61
CA ASP A 25 0.76 6.74 -20.72
C ASP A 25 1.64 5.75 -21.51
N LEU A 26 1.20 5.35 -22.70
CA LEU A 26 1.97 4.48 -23.60
C LEU A 26 3.23 5.17 -24.15
N LEU A 27 3.18 6.48 -24.39
CA LEU A 27 4.31 7.26 -24.88
C LEU A 27 5.35 7.53 -23.79
N VAL A 28 4.92 7.74 -22.54
CA VAL A 28 5.81 7.79 -21.36
C VAL A 28 6.42 6.42 -21.13
N GLN A 29 5.63 5.34 -21.15
CA GLN A 29 6.13 3.97 -20.98
C GLN A 29 7.14 3.56 -22.06
N LYS A 30 6.96 4.04 -23.29
CA LYS A 30 7.91 3.80 -24.39
C LYS A 30 9.06 4.80 -24.46
N GLY A 31 9.14 5.75 -23.52
CA GLY A 31 10.23 6.73 -23.43
C GLY A 31 10.24 7.77 -24.56
N VAL A 32 9.11 7.97 -25.24
CA VAL A 32 8.99 8.93 -26.37
C VAL A 32 8.76 10.35 -25.86
N ILE A 33 8.13 10.50 -24.70
CA ILE A 33 7.88 11.78 -24.03
C ILE A 33 8.23 11.67 -22.55
N THR A 34 8.69 12.77 -21.96
CA THR A 34 8.88 12.86 -20.51
C THR A 34 7.53 12.93 -19.80
N LYS A 35 7.47 12.53 -18.51
CA LYS A 35 6.27 12.73 -17.69
C LYS A 35 5.79 14.19 -17.73
N SER A 36 6.72 15.16 -17.81
CA SER A 36 6.41 16.59 -17.95
C SER A 36 5.77 16.99 -19.27
N GLU A 37 6.07 16.31 -20.37
CA GLU A 37 5.51 16.62 -21.69
C GLU A 37 4.13 15.98 -21.89
N ALA A 38 3.91 14.79 -21.33
CA ALA A 38 2.59 14.17 -21.25
C ALA A 38 1.58 15.05 -20.47
N ARG A 39 2.05 15.71 -19.41
CA ARG A 39 1.27 16.66 -18.59
C ARG A 39 0.76 17.88 -19.38
N ALA A 40 1.42 18.26 -20.49
CA ALA A 40 1.06 19.44 -21.28
C ALA A 40 0.07 19.14 -22.42
N SER A 41 -0.11 17.86 -22.80
CA SER A 41 -0.92 17.47 -23.96
C SER A 41 -2.27 16.83 -23.63
N GLY A 42 -2.52 16.47 -22.36
CA GLY A 42 -3.74 15.79 -21.93
C GLY A 42 -4.94 16.72 -21.85
N GLY A 43 -5.70 16.85 -22.95
CA GLY A 43 -6.98 17.55 -23.03
C GLY A 43 -8.19 16.61 -23.00
N ASP A 44 -8.21 15.64 -22.09
CA ASP A 44 -9.34 14.71 -21.94
C ASP A 44 -10.06 14.96 -20.61
N SER A 45 -11.15 15.73 -20.68
CA SER A 45 -11.83 16.35 -19.54
C SER A 45 -12.70 15.41 -18.69
N GLY A 46 -12.39 14.12 -18.70
CA GLY A 46 -13.16 13.07 -18.04
C GLY A 46 -12.35 12.33 -16.99
N ALA A 47 -12.99 11.97 -15.88
CA ALA A 47 -12.39 11.06 -14.91
C ALA A 47 -12.27 9.65 -15.52
N ASN A 48 -11.05 9.12 -15.59
CA ASN A 48 -10.80 7.75 -16.04
C ASN A 48 -10.98 6.78 -14.87
N VAL A 49 -11.81 5.75 -15.05
CA VAL A 49 -12.08 4.76 -14.01
C VAL A 49 -11.53 3.40 -14.41
N HIS A 50 -10.58 2.90 -13.62
CA HIS A 50 -9.95 1.61 -13.78
C HIS A 50 -10.39 0.65 -12.67
N TRP A 51 -10.63 -0.61 -13.01
CA TRP A 51 -11.11 -1.63 -12.06
C TRP A 51 -10.12 -2.80 -11.85
N ASN A 52 -9.01 -2.80 -12.58
CA ASN A 52 -7.99 -3.85 -12.46
C ASN A 52 -7.10 -3.59 -11.23
N LYS A 53 -6.95 -4.59 -10.35
CA LYS A 53 -6.20 -4.51 -9.07
C LYS A 53 -6.75 -3.45 -8.08
N GLY A 54 -8.07 -3.23 -8.10
CA GLY A 54 -8.79 -2.25 -7.27
C GLY A 54 -9.53 -1.22 -8.13
N THR A 55 -10.26 -0.31 -7.48
CA THR A 55 -10.94 0.80 -8.16
C THR A 55 -10.04 2.02 -8.12
N ARG A 56 -9.48 2.41 -9.26
CA ARG A 56 -8.70 3.64 -9.43
C ARG A 56 -9.52 4.64 -10.25
N ILE A 57 -9.50 5.88 -9.82
CA ILE A 57 -10.14 7.01 -10.48
C ILE A 57 -9.05 8.05 -10.72
N ASP A 58 -8.89 8.47 -11.96
CA ASP A 58 -7.89 9.44 -12.37
C ASP A 58 -8.57 10.67 -12.94
N PHE A 59 -8.26 11.81 -12.36
CA PHE A 59 -8.67 13.13 -12.80
C PHE A 59 -7.46 13.76 -13.46
N ALA A 60 -7.25 13.42 -14.74
CA ALA A 60 -6.07 13.82 -15.50
C ALA A 60 -5.91 15.34 -15.53
N ASP A 61 -7.01 16.08 -15.76
CA ASP A 61 -7.06 17.54 -15.76
C ASP A 61 -6.61 18.18 -14.44
N GLU A 62 -6.90 17.53 -13.30
CA GLU A 62 -6.59 18.06 -11.97
C GLU A 62 -5.27 17.50 -11.41
N GLY A 63 -4.64 16.55 -12.12
CA GLY A 63 -3.45 15.86 -11.64
C GLY A 63 -3.71 15.08 -10.34
N PHE A 64 -4.91 14.53 -10.18
CA PHE A 64 -5.33 13.81 -8.98
C PHE A 64 -5.71 12.36 -9.31
N THR A 65 -5.19 11.42 -8.53
CA THR A 65 -5.51 10.00 -8.63
C THR A 65 -5.99 9.51 -7.27
N ALA A 66 -7.06 8.73 -7.25
CA ALA A 66 -7.54 8.03 -6.08
C ALA A 66 -7.74 6.54 -6.38
N LYS A 67 -7.14 5.67 -5.57
CA LYS A 67 -7.25 4.21 -5.66
C LYS A 67 -7.80 3.65 -4.36
N ILE A 68 -8.84 2.86 -4.47
CA ILE A 68 -9.44 2.10 -3.38
C ILE A 68 -9.18 0.61 -3.64
N SER A 69 -8.60 -0.07 -2.65
CA SER A 69 -8.27 -1.49 -2.70
C SER A 69 -8.68 -2.17 -1.41
N THR A 70 -9.18 -3.39 -1.51
CA THR A 70 -9.49 -4.25 -0.36
C THR A 70 -8.60 -5.48 -0.37
N GLN A 71 -8.23 -5.95 0.83
CA GLN A 71 -7.44 -7.17 1.00
C GLN A 71 -8.11 -8.07 2.01
N PHE A 72 -8.45 -9.29 1.59
CA PHE A 72 -9.03 -10.32 2.45
C PHE A 72 -8.15 -11.56 2.43
N ARG A 73 -7.78 -12.05 3.62
CA ARG A 73 -7.06 -13.30 3.78
C ARG A 73 -7.71 -14.11 4.88
N THR A 74 -8.22 -15.28 4.50
CA THR A 74 -8.75 -16.29 5.40
C THR A 74 -7.81 -17.48 5.44
N ARG A 75 -7.80 -18.20 6.56
CA ARG A 75 -6.98 -19.39 6.75
C ARG A 75 -7.79 -20.47 7.46
N TYR A 76 -7.54 -21.70 7.05
CA TYR A 76 -7.80 -22.88 7.86
C TYR A 76 -6.45 -23.42 8.36
N GLU A 77 -6.37 -23.75 9.64
CA GLU A 77 -5.16 -24.26 10.27
C GLU A 77 -5.52 -25.47 11.15
N PHE A 78 -4.72 -26.52 11.04
CA PHE A 78 -4.78 -27.71 11.89
C PHE A 78 -3.40 -27.93 12.50
N VAL A 79 -3.34 -28.05 13.82
CA VAL A 79 -2.12 -28.28 14.60
C VAL A 79 -2.27 -29.59 15.35
N ASP A 80 -1.39 -30.52 15.03
CA ASP A 80 -1.23 -31.78 15.76
C ASP A 80 -0.22 -31.53 16.87
N ASN A 81 -0.69 -31.52 18.13
CA ASN A 81 0.13 -31.27 19.29
C ASN A 81 0.73 -32.59 19.78
N ASP A 82 2.00 -32.56 20.19
CA ASP A 82 2.69 -33.75 20.68
C ASP A 82 2.04 -34.24 21.99
N ASP A 83 1.99 -35.55 22.18
CA ASP A 83 1.32 -36.20 23.33
C ASP A 83 1.96 -35.80 24.68
N ASP A 84 3.22 -35.32 24.67
CA ASP A 84 3.94 -34.85 25.86
C ASP A 84 3.56 -33.41 26.27
N THR A 85 3.04 -32.62 25.34
CA THR A 85 2.36 -31.36 25.65
C THR A 85 0.91 -31.68 25.96
N SER A 86 0.43 -31.48 27.18
CA SER A 86 -0.97 -31.74 27.57
C SER A 86 -2.03 -30.88 26.83
N ALA A 87 -1.67 -30.28 25.69
CA ALA A 87 -2.51 -29.50 24.80
C ALA A 87 -3.22 -30.42 23.79
N PRO A 88 -4.55 -30.30 23.62
CA PRO A 88 -5.28 -31.06 22.61
C PRO A 88 -4.94 -30.56 21.20
N ASN A 89 -5.17 -31.39 20.17
CA ASN A 89 -5.07 -30.96 18.78
C ASN A 89 -6.02 -29.80 18.48
N GLU A 90 -5.54 -28.85 17.68
CA GLU A 90 -6.27 -27.62 17.38
C GLU A 90 -6.67 -27.55 15.91
N SER A 91 -7.87 -27.04 15.66
CA SER A 91 -8.38 -26.79 14.31
C SER A 91 -9.12 -25.46 14.32
N SER A 92 -8.72 -24.51 13.48
CA SER A 92 -9.33 -23.19 13.46
C SER A 92 -9.51 -22.61 12.05
N PHE A 93 -10.59 -21.85 11.88
CA PHE A 93 -10.76 -20.94 10.76
C PHE A 93 -10.51 -19.52 11.27
N SER A 94 -9.67 -18.76 10.59
CA SER A 94 -9.33 -17.40 10.98
C SER A 94 -9.34 -16.45 9.79
N VAL A 95 -9.61 -15.17 10.10
CA VAL A 95 -9.42 -14.06 9.16
C VAL A 95 -8.15 -13.35 9.57
N ASN A 96 -7.06 -13.57 8.83
CA ASN A 96 -5.75 -13.00 9.16
C ASN A 96 -5.62 -11.56 8.66
N THR A 97 -6.42 -11.15 7.68
CA THR A 97 -6.38 -9.79 7.12
C THR A 97 -7.74 -9.41 6.56
N ALA A 98 -8.23 -8.25 6.95
CA ALA A 98 -9.40 -7.62 6.36
C ALA A 98 -9.11 -6.12 6.26
N ARG A 99 -8.53 -5.67 5.15
CA ARG A 99 -8.03 -4.29 5.01
C ARG A 99 -8.75 -3.51 3.94
N LEU A 100 -8.93 -2.22 4.23
CA LEU A 100 -9.26 -1.19 3.26
C LEU A 100 -8.04 -0.29 3.08
N VAL A 101 -7.65 -0.08 1.84
CA VAL A 101 -6.52 0.78 1.44
C VAL A 101 -7.07 1.85 0.52
N VAL A 102 -6.81 3.10 0.87
CA VAL A 102 -7.04 4.26 0.00
C VAL A 102 -5.68 4.89 -0.25
N SER A 103 -5.28 5.03 -1.50
CA SER A 103 -4.00 5.63 -1.88
C SER A 103 -4.17 6.46 -3.14
N GLY A 104 -3.26 7.37 -3.39
CA GLY A 104 -3.37 8.22 -4.56
C GLY A 104 -2.25 9.22 -4.65
N SER A 105 -2.34 10.06 -5.66
CA SER A 105 -1.44 11.18 -5.88
C SER A 105 -2.24 12.45 -6.12
N ALA A 106 -1.65 13.59 -5.76
CA ALA A 106 -2.23 14.91 -5.93
C ALA A 106 -1.17 15.83 -6.55
N LEU A 107 -1.64 16.92 -7.17
CA LEU A 107 -0.78 17.91 -7.83
C LEU A 107 0.18 17.27 -8.83
N SER A 108 -0.35 16.42 -9.70
CA SER A 108 0.39 15.75 -10.78
C SER A 108 1.58 14.91 -10.30
N GLU A 109 1.36 14.12 -9.25
CA GLU A 109 2.36 13.26 -8.58
C GLU A 109 3.36 14.00 -7.68
N GLU A 110 3.15 15.29 -7.36
CA GLU A 110 4.00 15.98 -6.38
C GLU A 110 3.77 15.45 -4.96
N PHE A 111 2.54 15.04 -4.64
CA PHE A 111 2.20 14.47 -3.34
C PHE A 111 1.55 13.10 -3.47
N ASP A 112 2.12 12.09 -2.83
CA ASP A 112 1.51 10.77 -2.69
C ASP A 112 0.91 10.62 -1.30
N TYR A 113 -0.26 10.00 -1.22
CA TYR A 113 -0.89 9.72 0.06
C TYR A 113 -1.35 8.26 0.13
N LYS A 114 -1.37 7.73 1.36
CA LYS A 114 -1.90 6.39 1.62
C LYS A 114 -2.48 6.31 3.03
N VAL A 115 -3.67 5.75 3.10
CA VAL A 115 -4.38 5.38 4.33
C VAL A 115 -4.78 3.93 4.23
N GLN A 116 -4.50 3.15 5.27
CA GLN A 116 -4.79 1.73 5.34
C GLN A 116 -5.32 1.38 6.72
N VAL A 117 -6.50 0.77 6.76
CA VAL A 117 -7.16 0.32 7.98
C VAL A 117 -7.33 -1.19 7.94
N ASP A 118 -7.05 -1.87 9.05
CA ASP A 118 -7.24 -3.31 9.23
C ASP A 118 -8.38 -3.57 10.21
N PHE A 119 -9.31 -4.44 9.82
CA PHE A 119 -10.51 -4.81 10.57
C PHE A 119 -10.39 -6.20 11.22
N LYS A 120 -9.18 -6.79 11.20
CA LYS A 120 -8.91 -8.07 11.86
C LYS A 120 -9.30 -8.02 13.34
N GLY A 121 -10.00 -9.05 13.81
CA GLY A 121 -10.34 -9.21 15.23
C GLY A 121 -11.51 -8.35 15.70
N GLY A 122 -12.29 -7.76 14.79
CA GLY A 122 -13.52 -7.02 15.11
C GLY A 122 -13.31 -5.54 15.49
N GLY A 123 -12.06 -5.08 15.62
CA GLY A 123 -11.71 -3.67 15.80
C GLY A 123 -11.11 -3.06 14.53
N ALA A 124 -11.13 -1.73 14.42
CA ALA A 124 -10.46 -1.00 13.35
C ALA A 124 -9.09 -0.49 13.83
N ALA A 125 -8.02 -0.96 13.20
CA ALA A 125 -6.66 -0.54 13.50
C ALA A 125 -6.06 0.21 12.31
N LEU A 126 -5.65 1.47 12.51
CA LEU A 126 -4.91 2.22 11.51
C LEU A 126 -3.52 1.59 11.34
N LYS A 127 -3.18 1.26 10.10
CA LYS A 127 -1.91 0.65 9.72
C LYS A 127 -1.02 1.70 9.09
N ASP A 128 -1.17 1.96 7.79
CA ASP A 128 -0.36 2.96 7.08
C ASP A 128 -1.18 4.25 6.96
N ALA A 129 -0.60 5.41 7.27
CA ALA A 129 -1.21 6.72 7.17
C ALA A 129 -0.11 7.76 6.96
N TYR A 130 0.18 8.08 5.70
CA TYR A 130 1.27 9.01 5.39
C TYR A 130 0.97 9.89 4.19
N LEU A 131 1.74 10.97 4.13
CA LEU A 131 1.91 11.84 2.97
C LEU A 131 3.39 11.77 2.56
N ALA A 132 3.66 11.66 1.27
CA ALA A 132 4.99 11.77 0.69
C ALA A 132 5.00 12.93 -0.30
N TRP A 133 6.02 13.77 -0.18
CA TRP A 133 6.29 14.88 -1.09
C TRP A 133 7.46 14.51 -1.98
N ASN A 134 7.22 14.50 -3.29
CA ASN A 134 8.21 14.22 -4.32
C ASN A 134 8.86 15.54 -4.73
N ALA A 135 9.87 15.97 -3.95
CA ALA A 135 10.56 17.23 -4.17
C ALA A 135 11.30 17.29 -5.52
N CYS A 136 11.70 16.14 -6.06
CA CYS A 136 12.29 15.98 -7.39
C CYS A 136 12.14 14.52 -7.86
N ASP A 137 12.41 14.25 -9.15
CA ASP A 137 12.26 12.91 -9.73
C ASP A 137 13.11 11.83 -9.02
N TYR A 138 14.21 12.25 -8.36
CA TYR A 138 15.13 11.37 -7.66
C TYR A 138 15.06 11.47 -6.13
N GLY A 139 14.15 12.27 -5.57
CA GLY A 139 14.15 12.58 -4.14
C GLY A 139 12.75 12.82 -3.58
N SER A 140 12.40 12.08 -2.52
CA SER A 140 11.11 12.21 -1.85
C SER A 140 11.24 12.25 -0.33
N LEU A 141 10.30 12.95 0.30
CA LEU A 141 10.18 13.06 1.75
C LEU A 141 8.82 12.55 2.20
N GLN A 142 8.81 11.54 3.06
CA GLN A 142 7.60 10.89 3.57
C GLN A 142 7.43 11.17 5.06
N MET A 143 6.21 11.51 5.46
CA MET A 143 5.84 11.80 6.84
C MET A 143 4.53 11.11 7.21
N GLY A 144 4.48 10.54 8.41
CA GLY A 144 3.30 9.87 8.94
C GLY A 144 3.63 8.51 9.54
N GLN A 145 2.67 7.59 9.55
CA GLN A 145 2.83 6.24 10.05
C GLN A 145 2.98 5.24 8.90
N TYR A 146 4.09 4.50 8.89
CA TYR A 146 4.39 3.49 7.88
C TYR A 146 5.43 2.51 8.40
N LYS A 147 5.72 1.48 7.61
CA LYS A 147 6.74 0.47 7.95
C LYS A 147 8.16 1.03 7.71
N PRO A 148 9.06 0.94 8.69
CA PRO A 148 10.47 1.23 8.47
C PRO A 148 11.11 0.28 7.45
N VAL A 149 11.99 0.80 6.59
CA VAL A 149 12.70 0.04 5.55
C VAL A 149 13.89 -0.73 6.16
N PHE A 150 13.60 -1.71 7.04
CA PHE A 150 14.63 -2.48 7.73
C PHE A 150 14.74 -3.92 7.20
N SER A 151 13.63 -4.66 7.19
CA SER A 151 13.58 -6.03 6.69
C SER A 151 12.72 -6.11 5.44
N ARG A 152 13.24 -6.73 4.38
CA ARG A 152 12.49 -6.95 3.13
C ARG A 152 11.21 -7.76 3.37
N GLY A 153 11.29 -8.83 4.16
CA GLY A 153 10.12 -9.66 4.49
C GLY A 153 9.02 -8.87 5.20
N ASN A 154 9.40 -7.93 6.07
CA ASN A 154 8.45 -7.05 6.73
C ASN A 154 7.91 -5.95 5.80
N PHE A 155 8.77 -5.33 5.00
CA PHE A 155 8.40 -4.26 4.08
C PHE A 155 7.42 -4.74 3.01
N THR A 156 7.62 -5.94 2.47
CA THR A 156 6.72 -6.56 1.49
C THR A 156 5.30 -6.70 2.05
N SER A 157 4.32 -6.37 1.20
CA SER A 157 2.90 -6.52 1.52
C SER A 157 2.55 -7.97 1.85
N VAL A 158 1.66 -8.17 2.81
CA VAL A 158 1.16 -9.52 3.16
C VAL A 158 0.45 -10.21 2.00
N SER A 159 -0.13 -9.45 1.07
CA SER A 159 -0.80 -9.95 -0.13
C SER A 159 0.17 -10.51 -1.18
N LYS A 160 1.48 -10.30 -0.98
CA LYS A 160 2.55 -10.67 -1.91
C LYS A 160 3.58 -11.62 -1.31
N LEU A 161 3.33 -12.09 -0.09
CA LEU A 161 4.19 -13.12 0.48
C LEU A 161 4.00 -14.40 -0.33
N GLN A 162 5.11 -15.07 -0.65
CA GLN A 162 5.09 -16.37 -1.33
C GLN A 162 4.63 -17.49 -0.38
N PHE A 163 4.82 -17.29 0.92
CA PHE A 163 4.41 -18.20 1.97
C PHE A 163 3.20 -17.66 2.74
N ALA A 164 2.49 -18.55 3.45
CA ALA A 164 1.33 -18.19 4.25
C ALA A 164 1.66 -17.14 5.33
N ASP A 165 2.87 -17.23 5.89
CA ASP A 165 3.42 -16.34 6.91
C ASP A 165 4.82 -15.83 6.56
N ARG A 166 5.27 -14.83 7.32
CA ARG A 166 6.65 -14.36 7.25
C ARG A 166 7.57 -15.38 7.94
N SER A 167 8.86 -15.32 7.63
CA SER A 167 9.83 -16.12 8.38
C SER A 167 9.90 -15.67 9.84
N VAL A 168 10.17 -16.60 10.75
CA VAL A 168 10.32 -16.33 12.20
C VAL A 168 11.35 -15.23 12.45
N ALA A 169 12.46 -15.24 11.69
CA ALA A 169 13.47 -14.18 11.76
C ALA A 169 12.90 -12.81 11.36
N SER A 170 12.08 -12.75 10.30
CA SER A 170 11.47 -11.49 9.87
C SER A 170 10.38 -11.01 10.83
N GLU A 171 9.72 -11.90 11.56
CA GLU A 171 8.72 -11.53 12.57
C GLU A 171 9.41 -11.00 13.83
N PHE A 172 10.42 -11.71 14.32
CA PHE A 172 11.16 -11.33 15.53
C PHE A 172 11.97 -10.04 15.37
N PHE A 173 12.66 -9.87 14.24
CA PHE A 173 13.47 -8.67 13.96
C PHE A 173 12.73 -7.62 13.14
N SER A 174 11.39 -7.70 13.04
CA SER A 174 10.62 -6.61 12.43
C SER A 174 10.34 -5.49 13.41
N PHE A 175 10.68 -4.27 13.00
CA PHE A 175 10.00 -3.09 13.53
C PHE A 175 8.63 -3.01 12.87
N ASP A 176 7.57 -3.03 13.66
CA ASP A 176 6.22 -2.74 13.15
C ASP A 176 6.14 -1.26 12.72
N ARG A 177 4.97 -0.84 12.27
CA ARG A 177 4.73 0.52 11.79
C ARG A 177 4.96 1.55 12.87
N ASN A 178 5.67 2.60 12.51
CA ASN A 178 5.99 3.69 13.41
C ASN A 178 5.75 5.05 12.74
N GLN A 179 5.55 6.08 13.55
CA GLN A 179 5.37 7.45 13.11
C GLN A 179 6.74 8.10 12.94
N GLY A 180 6.99 8.67 11.77
CA GLY A 180 8.31 9.24 11.48
C GLY A 180 8.41 10.00 10.17
N LEU A 181 9.64 10.38 9.90
CA LEU A 181 10.08 11.09 8.71
C LEU A 181 11.12 10.25 7.97
N GLN A 182 10.93 10.07 6.67
CA GLN A 182 11.81 9.28 5.82
C GLN A 182 12.14 10.08 4.56
N ALA A 183 13.42 10.22 4.26
CA ALA A 183 13.90 10.70 2.98
C ALA A 183 14.35 9.51 2.12
N ASN A 184 13.96 9.51 0.86
CA ASN A 184 14.41 8.56 -0.15
C ASN A 184 15.12 9.30 -1.27
N PHE A 185 16.21 8.73 -1.74
CA PHE A 185 16.99 9.25 -2.86
C PHE A 185 17.31 8.11 -3.82
N ASN A 186 16.94 8.27 -5.09
CA ASN A 186 17.33 7.37 -6.16
C ASN A 186 18.59 7.94 -6.82
N VAL A 187 19.73 7.28 -6.65
CA VAL A 187 21.01 7.74 -7.21
C VAL A 187 21.06 7.50 -8.71
N ASN A 188 20.45 6.39 -9.14
CA ASN A 188 20.20 5.99 -10.52
C ASN A 188 19.01 5.00 -10.49
N ASP A 189 18.67 4.43 -11.65
CA ASP A 189 17.57 3.46 -11.77
C ASP A 189 17.83 2.16 -10.95
N ASP A 190 19.08 1.91 -10.57
CA ASP A 190 19.49 0.70 -9.86
C ASP A 190 19.65 0.90 -8.35
N VAL A 191 19.90 2.11 -7.86
CA VAL A 191 20.36 2.33 -6.47
C VAL A 191 19.47 3.34 -5.77
N GLN A 192 18.88 2.88 -4.66
CA GLN A 192 18.08 3.70 -3.76
C GLN A 192 18.73 3.79 -2.39
N LEU A 193 18.81 5.02 -1.88
CA LEU A 193 19.25 5.36 -0.54
C LEU A 193 18.03 5.81 0.27
N THR A 194 17.93 5.33 1.49
CA THR A 194 16.88 5.70 2.43
C THR A 194 17.50 6.12 3.75
N ALA A 195 17.05 7.23 4.30
CA ALA A 195 17.36 7.66 5.65
C ALA A 195 16.05 8.05 6.35
N ALA A 196 15.81 7.52 7.55
CA ALA A 196 14.58 7.77 8.28
C ALA A 196 14.81 7.88 9.78
N VAL A 197 13.96 8.68 10.43
CA VAL A 197 13.86 8.80 11.88
C VAL A 197 12.41 8.57 12.28
N PHE A 198 12.21 7.71 13.28
CA PHE A 198 10.91 7.34 13.80
C PHE A 198 10.88 7.59 15.31
N ASN A 199 9.68 7.74 15.87
CA ASN A 199 9.49 7.87 17.31
C ASN A 199 10.02 6.65 18.09
N GLY A 200 10.09 5.49 17.43
CA GLY A 200 10.50 4.23 18.04
C GLY A 200 9.34 3.54 18.76
N ASN A 201 9.48 2.25 19.04
CA ASN A 201 8.52 1.52 19.87
C ASN A 201 9.13 1.41 21.27
N SER A 202 8.69 2.25 22.21
CA SER A 202 8.96 2.01 23.63
C SER A 202 7.94 1.00 24.16
N ASP A 203 8.30 0.24 25.18
CA ASP A 203 7.48 -0.84 25.72
C ASP A 203 6.12 -0.29 26.22
N GLY A 204 5.03 -0.73 25.59
CA GLY A 204 3.65 -0.41 26.01
C GLY A 204 2.95 0.73 25.29
N GLU A 205 3.63 1.47 24.41
CA GLU A 205 3.04 2.62 23.68
C GLU A 205 2.05 2.17 22.59
N GLY A 206 2.19 0.96 22.05
CA GLY A 206 1.32 0.44 21.00
C GLY A 206 1.41 1.20 19.67
N ILE A 207 0.63 0.76 18.67
CA ILE A 207 0.58 1.39 17.35
C ILE A 207 -0.43 2.54 17.37
N ASN A 208 -0.11 3.68 16.75
CA ASN A 208 -0.93 4.90 16.73
C ASN A 208 -0.98 5.72 18.04
N SER A 209 -0.06 5.51 18.97
CA SER A 209 0.06 6.38 20.16
C SER A 209 1.03 7.54 19.90
N HIS A 210 0.85 8.62 20.66
CA HIS A 210 1.84 9.69 20.74
C HIS A 210 3.07 9.15 21.47
N GLY A 211 4.26 9.42 20.93
CA GLY A 211 5.51 9.02 21.59
C GLY A 211 5.65 9.74 22.93
N THR A 212 5.56 9.01 24.04
CA THR A 212 5.84 9.54 25.38
C THR A 212 7.32 9.42 25.74
N ASP A 213 8.10 8.69 24.93
CA ASP A 213 9.52 8.42 25.14
C ASP A 213 10.41 8.99 24.02
N THR A 214 11.68 9.21 24.35
CA THR A 214 12.74 9.78 23.49
C THR A 214 13.59 8.74 22.76
N SER A 215 13.17 7.47 22.80
CA SER A 215 13.86 6.33 22.18
C SER A 215 13.65 6.27 20.66
N HIS A 216 14.18 7.27 19.94
CA HIS A 216 14.04 7.37 18.49
C HIS A 216 14.71 6.20 17.75
N LEU A 217 14.05 5.69 16.71
CA LEU A 217 14.61 4.70 15.79
C LEU A 217 15.16 5.40 14.55
N GLY A 218 16.47 5.31 14.34
CA GLY A 218 17.12 5.70 13.09
C GLY A 218 17.27 4.52 12.14
N VAL A 219 16.92 4.70 10.85
CA VAL A 219 17.10 3.69 9.81
C VAL A 219 17.88 4.29 8.65
N ILE A 220 18.94 3.60 8.22
CA ILE A 220 19.66 3.89 6.99
C ILE A 220 19.62 2.62 6.14
N GLY A 221 19.21 2.76 4.88
CA GLY A 221 19.08 1.67 3.93
C GLY A 221 19.74 2.00 2.61
N VAL A 222 20.40 1.01 2.02
CA VAL A 222 20.89 1.05 0.65
C VAL A 222 20.29 -0.15 -0.07
N ARG A 223 19.64 0.09 -1.20
CA ARG A 223 19.05 -0.95 -2.05
C ARG A 223 19.65 -0.86 -3.44
N GLY A 224 20.16 -1.98 -3.93
CA GLY A 224 20.61 -2.15 -5.31
C GLY A 224 19.68 -3.11 -6.05
N ASN A 225 19.19 -2.71 -7.21
CA ASN A 225 18.25 -3.39 -8.10
C ASN A 225 18.91 -3.66 -9.46
N ILE A 226 20.10 -4.27 -9.45
CA ILE A 226 21.00 -4.45 -10.62
C ILE A 226 20.36 -5.28 -11.76
N ALA A 227 19.24 -5.97 -11.49
CA ALA A 227 18.51 -6.80 -12.45
C ALA A 227 17.15 -6.22 -12.86
N GLY A 228 16.85 -4.96 -12.51
CA GLY A 228 15.60 -4.25 -12.82
C GLY A 228 14.83 -3.81 -11.57
N GLU A 229 13.95 -2.81 -11.74
CA GLU A 229 13.11 -2.28 -10.65
C GLU A 229 12.22 -3.38 -10.05
N MET A 230 12.43 -3.67 -8.77
CA MET A 230 11.53 -4.48 -7.96
C MET A 230 10.76 -3.55 -7.03
N ASP A 231 9.51 -3.23 -7.37
CA ASP A 231 8.62 -2.54 -6.43
C ASP A 231 8.00 -3.56 -5.46
N PRO A 232 8.40 -3.55 -4.16
CA PRO A 232 7.85 -4.47 -3.17
C PRO A 232 6.35 -4.24 -2.91
N PHE A 233 5.77 -3.13 -3.39
CA PHE A 233 4.35 -2.80 -3.33
C PHE A 233 3.59 -2.99 -4.65
N SER A 234 4.25 -3.03 -5.81
CA SER A 234 3.72 -3.44 -7.14
C SER A 234 4.64 -4.43 -7.88
N GLU A 235 4.21 -5.69 -8.00
CA GLU A 235 4.89 -6.71 -8.80
C GLU A 235 3.76 -7.42 -9.54
N GLY A 236 3.85 -7.39 -10.86
CA GLY A 236 2.86 -7.86 -11.82
C GLY A 236 2.13 -6.73 -12.53
#